data_AF-A0A084TF23-F1
#
_entry.id   AF-A0A084TF23-F1
#
_cell.length_a   1.000
_cell.length_b   1.000
_cell.length_c   1.000
_cell.angle_alpha   90.00
_cell.angle_beta   90.00
_cell.angle_gamma   90.00
#
_symmetry.space_group_name_H-M   'P 1'
#
loop_
_entity.id
_entity.type
_entity.pdbx_description
1 polymer ?
#
loop_
_entity_poly.entity_id
_entity_poly.type
_entity_poly.pdbx_seq_one_letter_code
_entity_poly.pdbx_strand_id
1 'polypeptide(L)'
;MKRKFLSSIVALALFPIASSASAITAEQAAKDLKLTELAQTYTTKQVLTVTGSNEATKSDALFVDMGVLSVKDLRNRELVSSKLSTFVKDQLDLSENYVGNVSDKNIVERINKEWADSKVIDDEETLSLLNSFIDKGYTTGYNVVDVTKQSNFDDELMIRYGHNDINHANQLIYLMKSKGFDPKVQFIPKSSAFLYLPEWGESSYPVMTMDSGKMIAVVKEYNLDFEFQTPENKQRFMDLITQYAKKDAADEKGLLIESWWQPFYRSYTEMPGYKVLAENRVMIGDYQADLLSLPEKAEKQEKQVKAAAKSYDVVPTKVWVNPSFYRYMNGEFK
;
A
#
# COMPACT_ATOMS: atom_id res chain seq x y z
N MET A 1 24.85 -28.58 57.60
CA MET A 1 23.68 -28.92 56.75
C MET A 1 22.75 -27.69 56.74
N LYS A 2 22.84 -26.84 55.70
CA LYS A 2 22.18 -25.52 55.66
C LYS A 2 20.74 -25.63 55.11
N ARG A 3 19.75 -25.16 55.87
CA ARG A 3 18.35 -25.01 55.45
C ARG A 3 18.21 -23.80 54.51
N LYS A 4 17.59 -23.98 53.34
CA LYS A 4 17.17 -22.88 52.45
C LYS A 4 15.68 -22.61 52.65
N PHE A 5 15.34 -21.35 52.91
CA PHE A 5 14.00 -20.81 52.83
C PHE A 5 13.55 -20.75 51.36
N LEU A 6 12.38 -21.29 51.03
CA LEU A 6 11.67 -20.98 49.79
C LEU A 6 10.76 -19.78 50.05
N SER A 7 11.04 -18.68 49.36
CA SER A 7 10.15 -17.52 49.27
C SER A 7 9.26 -17.71 48.04
N SER A 8 7.97 -17.96 48.23
CA SER A 8 6.99 -18.00 47.14
C SER A 8 6.66 -16.59 46.69
N ILE A 9 7.09 -16.21 45.48
CA ILE A 9 6.61 -15.01 44.80
C ILE A 9 5.35 -15.40 44.02
N VAL A 10 4.19 -14.94 44.49
CA VAL A 10 2.94 -14.99 43.72
C VAL A 10 3.01 -13.85 42.72
N ALA A 11 3.23 -14.17 41.44
CA ALA A 11 3.09 -13.22 40.35
C ALA A 11 1.59 -12.98 40.12
N LEU A 12 1.07 -11.82 40.53
CA LEU A 12 -0.23 -11.34 40.07
C LEU A 12 -0.12 -11.02 38.57
N ALA A 13 -0.73 -11.86 37.73
CA ALA A 13 -0.96 -11.53 36.33
C ALA A 13 -1.95 -10.36 36.26
N LEU A 14 -1.43 -9.15 36.02
CA LEU A 14 -2.21 -8.01 35.58
C LEU A 14 -2.62 -8.26 34.13
N PHE A 15 -3.83 -8.77 33.92
CA PHE A 15 -4.46 -8.73 32.62
C PHE A 15 -4.75 -7.26 32.26
N PRO A 16 -4.46 -6.81 31.03
CA PRO A 16 -4.87 -5.50 30.58
C PRO A 16 -6.40 -5.49 30.56
N ILE A 17 -7.01 -4.66 31.41
CA ILE A 17 -8.41 -4.30 31.29
C ILE A 17 -8.52 -3.57 29.95
N ALA A 18 -9.10 -4.22 28.94
CA ALA A 18 -9.48 -3.54 27.71
C ALA A 18 -10.37 -2.36 28.12
N SER A 19 -9.88 -1.14 27.93
CA SER A 19 -10.75 0.02 28.06
C SER A 19 -11.77 -0.11 26.96
N SER A 20 -13.02 -0.41 27.32
CA SER A 20 -14.14 -0.25 26.43
C SER A 20 -14.21 1.24 26.11
N ALA A 21 -13.60 1.65 25.00
CA ALA A 21 -13.78 2.98 24.46
C ALA A 21 -15.29 3.22 24.37
N SER A 22 -15.76 4.26 25.03
CA SER A 22 -17.17 4.66 25.02
C SER A 22 -17.63 4.79 23.56
N ALA A 23 -18.73 4.13 23.21
CA ALA A 23 -19.32 4.19 21.88
C ALA A 23 -19.55 5.66 21.46
N ILE A 24 -18.92 6.09 20.36
CA ILE A 24 -19.14 7.41 19.77
C ILE A 24 -20.57 7.53 19.22
N THR A 25 -21.23 8.66 19.45
CA THR A 25 -22.53 9.01 18.86
C THR A 25 -22.36 9.96 17.68
N ALA A 26 -23.43 10.20 16.91
CA ALA A 26 -23.43 11.19 15.84
C ALA A 26 -23.13 12.61 16.36
N GLU A 27 -23.60 13.00 17.54
CA GLU A 27 -23.28 14.31 18.14
C GLU A 27 -21.81 14.42 18.47
N GLN A 28 -21.23 13.36 19.05
CA GLN A 28 -19.82 13.33 19.39
C GLN A 28 -18.94 13.38 18.14
N ALA A 29 -19.27 12.58 17.11
CA ALA A 29 -18.59 12.63 15.82
C ALA A 29 -18.69 14.01 15.15
N ALA A 30 -19.88 14.63 15.16
CA ALA A 30 -20.05 15.99 14.64
C ALA A 30 -19.21 17.00 15.41
N LYS A 31 -19.09 16.86 16.74
CA LYS A 31 -18.23 17.72 17.56
C LYS A 31 -16.75 17.55 17.23
N ASP A 32 -16.28 16.30 17.14
CA ASP A 32 -14.88 15.98 16.87
C ASP A 32 -14.44 16.50 15.49
N LEU A 33 -15.35 16.43 14.51
CA LEU A 33 -15.14 16.96 13.15
C LEU A 33 -15.48 18.45 12.99
N LYS A 34 -15.87 19.15 14.07
CA LYS A 34 -16.29 20.56 14.04
C LYS A 34 -17.47 20.83 13.08
N LEU A 35 -18.36 19.86 12.93
CA LEU A 35 -19.58 19.89 12.10
C LEU A 35 -20.85 20.24 12.89
N THR A 36 -20.75 20.55 14.19
CA THR A 36 -21.92 20.85 15.04
C THR A 36 -22.81 21.95 14.45
N GLU A 37 -22.23 23.05 13.97
CA GLU A 37 -23.01 24.16 13.40
C GLU A 37 -23.72 23.75 12.10
N LEU A 38 -23.06 22.93 11.27
CA LEU A 38 -23.69 22.38 10.07
C LEU A 38 -24.87 21.47 10.43
N ALA A 39 -24.70 20.59 11.42
CA ALA A 39 -25.79 19.75 11.92
C ALA A 39 -26.97 20.63 12.40
N GLN A 40 -26.71 21.75 13.08
CA GLN A 40 -27.78 22.62 13.58
C GLN A 40 -28.65 23.26 12.49
N THR A 41 -28.18 23.33 11.24
CA THR A 41 -28.96 23.82 10.09
C THR A 41 -30.15 22.92 9.72
N TYR A 42 -30.16 21.66 10.16
CA TYR A 42 -31.25 20.73 9.88
C TYR A 42 -32.49 21.09 10.69
N THR A 43 -33.61 21.26 10.00
CA THR A 43 -34.93 21.39 10.61
C THR A 43 -35.49 20.01 10.99
N THR A 44 -36.45 19.95 11.92
CA THR A 44 -37.13 18.69 12.28
C THR A 44 -37.74 17.98 11.07
N LYS A 45 -38.28 18.73 10.09
CA LYS A 45 -38.82 18.18 8.85
C LYS A 45 -37.73 17.51 8.00
N GLN A 46 -36.56 18.12 7.89
CA GLN A 46 -35.43 17.54 7.17
C GLN A 46 -34.93 16.27 7.86
N VAL A 47 -34.78 16.29 9.20
CA VAL A 47 -34.39 15.11 9.97
C VAL A 47 -35.34 13.94 9.69
N LEU A 48 -36.66 14.16 9.79
CA LEU A 48 -37.65 13.12 9.48
C LEU A 48 -37.55 12.64 8.02
N THR A 49 -37.32 13.54 7.07
CA THR A 49 -37.24 13.20 5.64
C THR A 49 -36.02 12.32 5.34
N VAL A 50 -34.86 12.65 5.90
CA VAL A 50 -33.59 11.98 5.64
C VAL A 50 -33.51 10.65 6.39
N THR A 51 -33.91 10.64 7.66
CA THR A 51 -33.73 9.48 8.54
C THR A 51 -34.96 8.57 8.62
N GLY A 52 -36.13 9.06 8.18
CA GLY A 52 -37.41 8.37 8.36
C GLY A 52 -37.89 8.29 9.83
N SER A 53 -37.25 9.00 10.77
CA SER A 53 -37.58 8.97 12.19
C SER A 53 -37.61 10.37 12.80
N ASN A 54 -38.60 10.62 13.68
CA ASN A 54 -38.65 11.84 14.51
C ASN A 54 -37.75 11.73 15.75
N GLU A 55 -37.24 10.53 16.06
CA GLU A 55 -36.36 10.28 17.21
C GLU A 55 -34.88 10.41 16.84
N ALA A 56 -34.56 10.45 15.55
CA ALA A 56 -33.20 10.68 15.08
C ALA A 56 -32.77 12.12 15.35
N THR A 57 -31.47 12.31 15.54
CA THR A 57 -30.93 13.64 15.81
C THR A 57 -30.58 14.39 14.52
N LYS A 58 -30.30 15.69 14.64
CA LYS A 58 -29.78 16.47 13.53
C LYS A 58 -28.43 15.94 13.02
N SER A 59 -27.60 15.42 13.93
CA SER A 59 -26.32 14.81 13.56
C SER A 59 -26.52 13.48 12.84
N ASP A 60 -27.51 12.66 13.24
CA ASP A 60 -27.87 11.45 12.48
C ASP A 60 -28.25 11.81 11.04
N ALA A 61 -29.10 12.82 10.85
CA ALA A 61 -29.51 13.27 9.53
C ALA A 61 -28.32 13.78 8.70
N LEU A 62 -27.43 14.58 9.30
CA LEU A 62 -26.21 15.04 8.66
C LEU A 62 -25.35 13.88 8.15
N PHE A 63 -25.06 12.89 9.00
CA PHE A 63 -24.21 11.76 8.60
C PHE A 63 -24.88 10.80 7.62
N VAL A 64 -26.21 10.74 7.58
CA VAL A 64 -26.94 10.03 6.52
C VAL A 64 -26.83 10.76 5.19
N ASP A 65 -27.02 12.09 5.16
CA ASP A 65 -26.90 12.88 3.93
C ASP A 65 -25.45 12.91 3.40
N MET A 66 -24.45 12.88 4.29
CA MET A 66 -23.05 12.72 3.93
C MET A 66 -22.70 11.31 3.42
N GLY A 67 -23.63 10.34 3.53
CA GLY A 67 -23.42 8.95 3.11
C GLY A 67 -22.56 8.11 4.05
N VAL A 68 -22.17 8.65 5.22
CA VAL A 68 -21.40 7.92 6.24
C VAL A 68 -22.26 6.86 6.91
N LEU A 69 -23.53 7.19 7.14
CA LEU A 69 -24.54 6.28 7.67
C LEU A 69 -25.64 6.05 6.62
N SER A 70 -26.27 4.89 6.67
CA SER A 70 -27.55 4.64 6.02
C SER A 70 -28.67 4.68 7.05
N VAL A 71 -29.89 4.92 6.59
CA VAL A 71 -31.11 4.85 7.44
C VAL A 71 -31.22 3.50 8.17
N LYS A 72 -30.75 2.40 7.55
CA LYS A 72 -30.75 1.07 8.17
C LYS A 72 -29.76 0.98 9.33
N ASP A 73 -28.62 1.66 9.24
CA ASP A 73 -27.58 1.63 10.27
C ASP A 73 -28.09 2.23 11.58
N LEU A 74 -28.92 3.28 11.52
CA LEU A 74 -29.48 3.96 12.70
C LEU A 74 -30.25 3.04 13.66
N ARG A 75 -30.64 1.84 13.21
CA ARG A 75 -31.30 0.80 14.03
C ARG A 75 -30.32 -0.01 14.88
N ASN A 76 -29.02 0.13 14.65
CA ASN A 76 -27.96 -0.60 15.33
C ASN A 76 -26.90 0.38 15.85
N ARG A 77 -26.93 0.67 17.15
CA ARG A 77 -26.01 1.62 17.80
C ARG A 77 -24.55 1.21 17.71
N GLU A 78 -24.24 -0.09 17.79
CA GLU A 78 -22.86 -0.57 17.68
C GLU A 78 -22.33 -0.34 16.27
N LEU A 79 -23.15 -0.59 15.24
CA LEU A 79 -22.78 -0.34 13.86
C LEU A 79 -22.59 1.15 13.57
N VAL A 80 -23.49 2.01 14.07
CA VAL A 80 -23.35 3.47 13.98
C VAL A 80 -22.03 3.91 14.62
N SER A 81 -21.77 3.45 15.85
CA SER A 81 -20.56 3.82 16.58
C SER A 81 -19.29 3.36 15.88
N SER A 82 -19.29 2.14 15.34
CA SER A 82 -18.15 1.61 14.57
C SER A 82 -17.90 2.44 13.32
N LYS A 83 -18.92 2.71 12.50
CA LYS A 83 -18.78 3.50 11.27
C LYS A 83 -18.32 4.93 11.54
N LEU A 84 -18.91 5.59 12.55
CA LEU A 84 -18.53 6.94 12.93
C LEU A 84 -17.13 7.00 13.51
N SER A 85 -16.73 6.02 14.33
CA SER A 85 -15.35 5.95 14.87
C SER A 85 -14.33 5.87 13.74
N THR A 86 -14.55 4.98 12.76
CA THR A 86 -13.68 4.86 11.58
C THR A 86 -13.67 6.14 10.77
N PHE A 87 -14.85 6.71 10.46
CA PHE A 87 -14.94 7.94 9.69
C PHE A 87 -14.22 9.11 10.38
N VAL A 88 -14.44 9.31 11.68
CA VAL A 88 -13.78 10.38 12.44
C VAL A 88 -12.27 10.18 12.47
N LYS A 89 -11.79 8.94 12.69
CA LYS A 89 -10.36 8.63 12.63
C LYS A 89 -9.79 9.01 11.27
N ASP A 90 -10.40 8.53 10.18
CA ASP A 90 -9.89 8.74 8.81
C ASP A 90 -9.88 10.23 8.40
N GLN A 91 -10.84 11.03 8.87
CA GLN A 91 -10.88 12.47 8.57
C GLN A 91 -9.90 13.31 9.39
N LEU A 92 -9.50 12.83 10.57
CA LEU A 92 -8.56 13.52 11.45
C LEU A 92 -7.12 13.04 11.27
N ASP A 93 -6.91 11.91 10.60
CA ASP A 93 -5.59 11.40 10.27
C ASP A 93 -4.94 12.23 9.16
N LEU A 94 -3.90 12.97 9.52
CA LEU A 94 -3.09 13.76 8.61
C LEU A 94 -1.70 13.13 8.38
N SER A 95 -1.47 11.93 8.90
CA SER A 95 -0.19 11.23 8.80
C SER A 95 -0.07 10.38 7.54
N GLU A 96 -1.21 9.94 6.98
CA GLU A 96 -1.28 9.17 5.75
C GLU A 96 -1.32 10.06 4.50
N ASN A 97 -0.73 9.58 3.40
CA ASN A 97 -0.88 10.15 2.07
C ASN A 97 -1.69 9.20 1.20
N TYR A 98 -2.84 9.64 0.69
CA TYR A 98 -3.64 8.85 -0.24
C TYR A 98 -4.47 9.74 -1.18
N VAL A 99 -4.75 9.23 -2.39
CA VAL A 99 -5.51 9.97 -3.41
C VAL A 99 -7.02 9.78 -3.27
N GLY A 100 -7.47 8.78 -2.49
CA GLY A 100 -8.87 8.51 -2.19
C GLY A 100 -9.15 7.03 -1.95
N ASN A 101 -10.42 6.65 -1.96
CA ASN A 101 -10.86 5.26 -1.84
C ASN A 101 -11.26 4.69 -3.21
N VAL A 102 -11.27 3.37 -3.36
CA VAL A 102 -11.75 2.71 -4.59
C VAL A 102 -13.21 3.04 -4.90
N SER A 103 -14.04 3.27 -3.88
CA SER A 103 -15.44 3.65 -4.03
C SER A 103 -15.64 5.06 -4.57
N ASP A 104 -14.64 5.95 -4.43
CA ASP A 104 -14.73 7.33 -4.90
C ASP A 104 -15.05 7.37 -6.39
N LYS A 105 -16.00 8.24 -6.77
CA LYS A 105 -16.44 8.36 -8.16
C LYS A 105 -15.30 8.73 -9.12
N ASN A 106 -14.36 9.54 -8.64
CA ASN A 106 -13.29 10.13 -9.46
C ASN A 106 -11.89 9.55 -9.14
N ILE A 107 -11.78 8.42 -8.44
CA ILE A 107 -10.48 7.84 -8.05
C ILE A 107 -9.56 7.59 -9.25
N VAL A 108 -10.10 7.04 -10.34
CA VAL A 108 -9.35 6.75 -11.57
C VAL A 108 -8.87 8.04 -12.24
N GLU A 109 -9.65 9.12 -12.19
CA GLU A 109 -9.23 10.42 -12.73
C GLU A 109 -8.04 10.98 -11.93
N ARG A 110 -8.09 10.94 -10.60
CA ARG A 110 -6.98 11.38 -9.73
C ARG A 110 -5.71 10.57 -9.99
N ILE A 111 -5.81 9.24 -10.10
CA ILE A 111 -4.69 8.35 -10.42
C ILE A 111 -4.08 8.70 -11.78
N ASN A 112 -4.91 8.88 -12.81
CA ASN A 112 -4.43 9.26 -14.14
C ASN A 112 -3.75 10.63 -14.15
N LYS A 113 -4.22 11.58 -13.35
CA LYS A 113 -3.60 12.89 -13.19
C LYS A 113 -2.22 12.78 -12.56
N GLU A 114 -2.08 12.06 -11.44
CA GLU A 114 -0.77 11.82 -10.81
C GLU A 114 0.19 11.10 -11.77
N TRP A 115 -0.30 10.12 -12.55
CA TRP A 115 0.51 9.47 -13.57
C TRP A 115 0.95 10.45 -14.67
N ALA A 116 0.06 11.28 -15.20
CA ALA A 116 0.39 12.24 -16.26
C ALA A 116 1.43 13.28 -15.80
N ASP A 117 1.32 13.74 -14.56
CA ASP A 117 2.21 14.76 -13.98
C ASP A 117 3.56 14.18 -13.52
N SER A 118 3.64 12.86 -13.31
CA SER A 118 4.85 12.18 -12.85
C SER A 118 5.93 12.03 -13.92
N LYS A 119 7.19 11.97 -13.47
CA LYS A 119 8.37 11.76 -14.30
C LYS A 119 9.25 10.65 -13.71
N VAL A 120 10.12 10.11 -14.55
CA VAL A 120 11.23 9.30 -14.08
C VAL A 120 12.18 10.20 -13.29
N ILE A 121 12.82 9.68 -12.26
CA ILE A 121 13.88 10.38 -11.54
C ILE A 121 14.98 10.78 -12.52
N ASP A 122 15.39 12.04 -12.45
CA ASP A 122 16.43 12.65 -13.29
C ASP A 122 17.61 13.19 -12.47
N ASP A 123 17.66 12.87 -11.16
CA ASP A 123 18.77 13.22 -10.28
C ASP A 123 20.03 12.42 -10.65
N GLU A 124 20.99 13.08 -11.29
CA GLU A 124 22.20 12.46 -11.84
C GLU A 124 23.07 11.79 -10.76
N GLU A 125 23.18 12.39 -9.57
CA GLU A 125 23.99 11.84 -8.47
C GLU A 125 23.37 10.52 -7.96
N THR A 126 22.07 10.51 -7.69
CA THR A 126 21.32 9.32 -7.28
C THR A 126 21.40 8.24 -8.34
N LEU A 127 21.15 8.57 -9.61
CA LEU A 127 21.20 7.61 -10.71
C LEU A 127 22.61 7.03 -10.89
N SER A 128 23.65 7.86 -10.85
CA SER A 128 25.05 7.42 -10.98
C SER A 128 25.43 6.45 -9.86
N LEU A 129 25.08 6.77 -8.61
CA LEU A 129 25.31 5.90 -7.46
C LEU A 129 24.63 4.53 -7.63
N LEU A 130 23.32 4.54 -7.93
CA LEU A 130 22.52 3.32 -8.01
C LEU A 130 22.89 2.46 -9.22
N ASN A 131 23.15 3.07 -10.38
CA ASN A 131 23.66 2.37 -11.56
C ASN A 131 25.02 1.71 -11.29
N SER A 132 25.86 2.32 -10.45
CA SER A 132 27.12 1.70 -10.01
C SER A 132 26.91 0.38 -9.25
N PHE A 133 25.77 0.18 -8.59
CA PHE A 133 25.46 -1.07 -7.90
C PHE A 133 25.13 -2.19 -8.88
N ILE A 134 24.43 -1.89 -9.98
CA ILE A 134 24.20 -2.83 -11.08
C ILE A 134 25.53 -3.15 -11.77
N ASP A 135 26.33 -2.11 -12.04
CA ASP A 135 27.62 -2.22 -12.70
C ASP A 135 28.60 -3.12 -11.92
N LYS A 136 28.66 -2.96 -10.60
CA LYS A 136 29.46 -3.80 -9.69
C LYS A 136 28.83 -5.18 -9.39
N GLY A 137 27.60 -5.43 -9.86
CA GLY A 137 26.90 -6.70 -9.67
C GLY A 137 26.39 -6.93 -8.25
N TYR A 138 26.12 -5.86 -7.50
CA TYR A 138 25.51 -5.94 -6.17
C TYR A 138 24.00 -6.18 -6.26
N THR A 139 23.39 -5.74 -7.35
CA THR A 139 21.98 -5.99 -7.69
C THR A 139 21.81 -6.13 -9.20
N THR A 140 20.69 -6.69 -9.64
CA THR A 140 20.27 -6.72 -11.05
C THR A 140 19.32 -5.57 -11.41
N GLY A 141 18.86 -4.82 -10.41
CA GLY A 141 18.00 -3.66 -10.59
C GLY A 141 17.65 -2.98 -9.27
N TYR A 142 16.94 -1.86 -9.36
CA TYR A 142 16.42 -1.11 -8.23
C TYR A 142 15.13 -0.37 -8.63
N ASN A 143 14.29 -0.06 -7.64
CA ASN A 143 13.22 0.92 -7.79
C ASN A 143 13.57 2.17 -6.99
N VAL A 144 13.18 3.35 -7.47
CA VAL A 144 13.32 4.61 -6.74
C VAL A 144 11.96 5.27 -6.60
N VAL A 145 11.64 5.69 -5.38
CA VAL A 145 10.41 6.42 -5.05
C VAL A 145 10.76 7.69 -4.27
N ASP A 146 9.91 8.71 -4.40
CA ASP A 146 9.93 9.89 -3.54
C ASP A 146 9.30 9.54 -2.18
N VAL A 147 10.05 9.75 -1.10
CA VAL A 147 9.63 9.39 0.26
C VAL A 147 8.49 10.27 0.76
N THR A 148 8.36 11.49 0.26
CA THR A 148 7.26 12.41 0.60
C THR A 148 5.92 11.91 0.07
N LYS A 149 5.94 10.98 -0.89
CA LYS A 149 4.75 10.35 -1.49
C LYS A 149 4.38 9.02 -0.85
N GLN A 150 5.17 8.51 0.10
CA GLN A 150 4.86 7.26 0.81
C GLN A 150 3.49 7.36 1.49
N SER A 151 2.72 6.28 1.40
CA SER A 151 1.36 6.22 1.90
C SER A 151 1.25 6.35 3.42
N ASN A 152 2.25 5.85 4.15
CA ASN A 152 2.25 5.73 5.62
C ASN A 152 1.05 4.93 6.15
N PHE A 153 0.48 4.05 5.32
CA PHE A 153 -0.58 3.14 5.72
C PHE A 153 -0.10 2.14 6.78
N ASP A 154 -1.06 1.54 7.49
CA ASP A 154 -0.82 0.43 8.40
C ASP A 154 -0.32 -0.80 7.63
N ASP A 155 0.93 -1.20 7.89
CA ASP A 155 1.57 -2.36 7.27
C ASP A 155 0.74 -3.65 7.42
N GLU A 156 -0.02 -3.81 8.51
CA GLU A 156 -0.89 -4.97 8.71
C GLU A 156 -2.07 -5.00 7.73
N LEU A 157 -2.48 -3.85 7.23
CA LEU A 157 -3.60 -3.66 6.32
C LEU A 157 -3.17 -3.33 4.89
N MET A 158 -1.88 -3.12 4.65
CA MET A 158 -1.35 -2.63 3.38
C MET A 158 -0.90 -3.74 2.41
N ILE A 159 -1.17 -3.56 1.11
CA ILE A 159 -0.45 -4.21 0.00
C ILE A 159 0.10 -3.13 -0.93
N ARG A 160 1.34 -3.32 -1.39
CA ARG A 160 1.94 -2.55 -2.48
C ARG A 160 1.93 -3.36 -3.77
N TYR A 161 1.30 -2.85 -4.82
CA TYR A 161 1.19 -3.46 -6.14
C TYR A 161 1.98 -2.63 -7.18
N GLY A 162 2.96 -3.24 -7.85
CA GLY A 162 3.81 -2.56 -8.83
C GLY A 162 3.45 -2.91 -10.27
N HIS A 163 3.41 -1.90 -11.15
CA HIS A 163 3.25 -2.08 -12.60
C HIS A 163 3.71 -0.82 -13.35
N ASN A 164 3.70 -0.88 -14.68
CA ASN A 164 4.07 0.22 -15.57
C ASN A 164 2.99 0.66 -16.58
N ASP A 165 1.77 0.12 -16.50
CA ASP A 165 0.69 0.42 -17.46
C ASP A 165 -0.48 1.06 -16.71
N ILE A 166 -0.76 2.32 -17.01
CA ILE A 166 -1.80 3.07 -16.30
C ILE A 166 -3.21 2.56 -16.60
N ASN A 167 -3.45 1.95 -17.76
CA ASN A 167 -4.74 1.34 -18.06
C ASN A 167 -4.94 0.07 -17.24
N HIS A 168 -3.87 -0.67 -16.92
CA HIS A 168 -3.91 -1.77 -15.96
C HIS A 168 -4.37 -1.28 -14.59
N ALA A 169 -3.76 -0.21 -14.05
CA ALA A 169 -4.20 0.41 -12.79
C ALA A 169 -5.70 0.74 -12.81
N ASN A 170 -6.14 1.41 -13.87
CA ASN A 170 -7.54 1.85 -14.01
C ASN A 170 -8.50 0.65 -13.99
N GLN A 171 -8.17 -0.43 -14.71
CA GLN A 171 -8.98 -1.64 -14.70
C GLN A 171 -8.94 -2.37 -13.35
N LEU A 172 -7.80 -2.41 -12.68
CA LEU A 172 -7.67 -3.01 -11.35
C LEU A 172 -8.55 -2.30 -10.32
N ILE A 173 -8.60 -0.96 -10.35
CA ILE A 173 -9.46 -0.15 -9.47
C ILE A 173 -10.95 -0.48 -9.72
N TYR A 174 -11.40 -0.51 -10.98
CA TYR A 174 -12.78 -0.87 -11.29
C TYR A 174 -13.11 -2.33 -10.96
N LEU A 175 -12.17 -3.25 -11.17
CA LEU A 175 -12.31 -4.64 -10.80
C LEU A 175 -12.51 -4.77 -9.28
N MET A 176 -11.64 -4.15 -8.47
CA MET A 176 -11.78 -4.12 -7.01
C MET A 176 -13.15 -3.61 -6.58
N LYS A 177 -13.59 -2.48 -7.14
CA LYS A 177 -14.94 -1.94 -6.89
C LYS A 177 -16.04 -2.95 -7.22
N SER A 178 -15.95 -3.61 -8.37
CA SER A 178 -16.94 -4.62 -8.79
C SER A 178 -16.97 -5.87 -7.91
N LYS A 179 -15.85 -6.19 -7.24
CA LYS A 179 -15.71 -7.34 -6.34
C LYS A 179 -15.94 -6.98 -4.87
N GLY A 180 -16.38 -5.76 -4.60
CA GLY A 180 -16.72 -5.28 -3.26
C GLY A 180 -15.51 -4.95 -2.39
N PHE A 181 -14.36 -4.66 -2.99
CA PHE A 181 -13.22 -4.07 -2.28
C PHE A 181 -13.36 -2.56 -2.26
N ASP A 182 -13.02 -1.96 -1.12
CA ASP A 182 -12.96 -0.51 -0.96
C ASP A 182 -11.75 -0.03 -0.13
N PRO A 183 -10.50 -0.40 -0.49
CA PRO A 183 -9.33 0.09 0.21
C PRO A 183 -9.09 1.59 -0.05
N LYS A 184 -8.36 2.23 0.87
CA LYS A 184 -7.68 3.50 0.54
C LYS A 184 -6.63 3.21 -0.54
N VAL A 185 -6.40 4.19 -1.41
CA VAL A 185 -5.48 4.06 -2.54
C VAL A 185 -4.50 5.21 -2.50
N GLN A 186 -3.21 4.89 -2.55
CA GLN A 186 -2.16 5.85 -2.84
C GLN A 186 -1.42 5.46 -4.11
N PHE A 187 -1.23 6.45 -4.99
CA PHE A 187 -0.47 6.29 -6.22
C PHE A 187 0.92 6.87 -6.02
N ILE A 188 1.95 6.03 -6.17
CA ILE A 188 3.35 6.44 -6.00
C ILE A 188 4.07 6.20 -7.33
N PRO A 189 4.36 7.25 -8.10
CA PRO A 189 5.24 7.12 -9.25
C PRO A 189 6.59 6.58 -8.80
N LYS A 190 7.16 5.68 -9.60
CA LYS A 190 8.49 5.14 -9.33
C LYS A 190 9.30 5.05 -10.60
N SER A 191 10.61 5.07 -10.43
CA SER A 191 11.54 4.76 -11.51
C SER A 191 12.14 3.40 -11.26
N SER A 192 12.16 2.55 -12.27
CA SER A 192 12.76 1.22 -12.18
C SER A 192 13.93 1.14 -13.12
N ALA A 193 15.08 0.72 -12.61
CA ALA A 193 16.27 0.47 -13.42
C ALA A 193 16.67 -1.00 -13.29
N PHE A 194 17.01 -1.64 -14.41
CA PHE A 194 17.42 -3.03 -14.41
C PHE A 194 18.45 -3.32 -15.50
N LEU A 195 19.24 -4.37 -15.28
CA LEU A 195 20.17 -4.91 -16.25
C LEU A 195 19.39 -5.32 -17.51
N TYR A 196 19.70 -4.69 -18.62
CA TYR A 196 19.15 -4.99 -19.93
C TYR A 196 20.08 -5.95 -20.68
N LEU A 197 19.49 -6.96 -21.29
CA LEU A 197 20.20 -7.96 -22.08
C LEU A 197 19.84 -7.79 -23.56
N PRO A 198 20.81 -7.54 -24.47
CA PRO A 198 20.53 -7.32 -25.90
C PRO A 198 19.73 -8.44 -26.58
N GLU A 199 19.84 -9.66 -26.09
CA GLU A 199 19.05 -10.80 -26.57
C GLU A 199 17.53 -10.66 -26.36
N TRP A 200 17.08 -9.70 -25.54
CA TRP A 200 15.66 -9.38 -25.34
C TRP A 200 15.04 -8.60 -26.50
N GLY A 201 15.83 -8.18 -27.50
CA GLY A 201 15.35 -7.52 -28.71
C GLY A 201 15.60 -6.02 -28.70
N GLU A 202 14.72 -5.22 -29.31
CA GLU A 202 14.80 -3.76 -29.23
C GLU A 202 14.04 -3.27 -28.00
N SER A 203 14.66 -2.39 -27.20
CA SER A 203 14.02 -1.84 -26.00
C SER A 203 13.02 -0.76 -26.37
N SER A 204 11.81 -0.84 -25.81
CA SER A 204 10.84 0.27 -25.82
C SER A 204 11.19 1.38 -24.82
N TYR A 205 12.25 1.19 -24.04
CA TYR A 205 12.70 2.09 -22.98
C TYR A 205 14.10 2.65 -23.26
N PRO A 206 14.45 3.82 -22.71
CA PRO A 206 15.82 4.29 -22.71
C PRO A 206 16.77 3.25 -22.12
N VAL A 207 17.84 2.93 -22.87
CA VAL A 207 18.91 2.04 -22.42
C VAL A 207 20.23 2.79 -22.47
N MET A 208 20.99 2.73 -21.38
CA MET A 208 22.34 3.27 -21.30
C MET A 208 23.37 2.15 -21.16
N THR A 209 24.56 2.35 -21.73
CA THR A 209 25.67 1.41 -21.60
C THR A 209 26.68 1.96 -20.59
N MET A 210 27.01 1.16 -19.59
CA MET A 210 28.00 1.47 -18.56
C MET A 210 29.41 1.20 -19.06
N ASP A 211 30.43 1.71 -18.36
CA ASP A 211 31.85 1.48 -18.67
C ASP A 211 32.23 -0.01 -18.69
N SER A 212 31.56 -0.84 -17.90
CA SER A 212 31.76 -2.30 -17.91
C SER A 212 31.19 -3.01 -19.15
N GLY A 213 30.46 -2.29 -20.01
CA GLY A 213 29.70 -2.83 -21.14
C GLY A 213 28.31 -3.35 -20.77
N LYS A 214 27.92 -3.33 -19.48
CA LYS A 214 26.55 -3.65 -19.06
C LYS A 214 25.58 -2.59 -19.56
N MET A 215 24.40 -3.03 -19.97
CA MET A 215 23.32 -2.14 -20.40
C MET A 215 22.26 -2.04 -19.29
N ILE A 216 21.75 -0.83 -19.03
CA ILE A 216 20.73 -0.57 -18.01
C ILE A 216 19.53 0.08 -18.69
N ALA A 217 18.35 -0.50 -18.54
CA ALA A 217 17.10 0.12 -18.94
C ALA A 217 16.51 0.90 -17.76
N VAL A 218 15.98 2.09 -18.02
CA VAL A 218 15.26 2.90 -17.01
C VAL A 218 13.83 3.12 -17.47
N VAL A 219 12.88 2.78 -16.60
CA VAL A 219 11.45 2.72 -16.91
C VAL A 219 10.65 3.52 -15.91
N LYS A 220 9.65 4.25 -16.42
CA LYS A 220 8.61 4.87 -15.60
C LYS A 220 7.61 3.79 -15.19
N GLU A 221 7.42 3.63 -13.89
CA GLU A 221 6.47 2.68 -13.32
C GLU A 221 5.69 3.36 -12.18
N TYR A 222 4.85 2.59 -11.49
CA TYR A 222 4.17 3.02 -10.28
C TYR A 222 4.11 1.91 -9.23
N ASN A 223 3.87 2.32 -7.99
CA ASN A 223 3.26 1.51 -6.95
C ASN A 223 1.85 2.01 -6.68
N LEU A 224 0.90 1.09 -6.59
CA LEU A 224 -0.40 1.30 -5.97
C LEU A 224 -0.35 0.70 -4.58
N ASP A 225 -0.42 1.56 -3.58
CA ASP A 225 -0.55 1.17 -2.19
C ASP A 225 -2.04 1.10 -1.86
N PHE A 226 -2.45 -0.03 -1.29
CA PHE A 226 -3.83 -0.29 -0.88
C PHE A 226 -3.88 -0.59 0.62
N GLU A 227 -4.61 0.23 1.38
CA GLU A 227 -4.94 -0.08 2.78
C GLU A 227 -6.35 -0.66 2.86
N PHE A 228 -6.44 -1.93 3.23
CA PHE A 228 -7.71 -2.64 3.34
C PHE A 228 -8.34 -2.42 4.72
N GLN A 229 -9.67 -2.44 4.78
CA GLN A 229 -10.39 -2.28 6.05
C GLN A 229 -10.13 -3.42 7.06
N THR A 230 -9.77 -4.62 6.59
CA THR A 230 -9.47 -5.78 7.45
C THR A 230 -8.38 -6.67 6.85
N PRO A 231 -7.66 -7.44 7.69
CA PRO A 231 -6.68 -8.44 7.21
C PRO A 231 -7.28 -9.50 6.29
N GLU A 232 -8.55 -9.88 6.48
CA GLU A 232 -9.23 -10.86 5.62
C GLU A 232 -9.43 -10.31 4.20
N ASN A 233 -9.78 -9.02 4.09
CA ASN A 233 -9.89 -8.37 2.79
C ASN A 233 -8.51 -8.25 2.12
N LYS A 234 -7.47 -7.87 2.88
CA LYS A 234 -6.08 -7.89 2.41
C LYS A 234 -5.68 -9.27 1.88
N GLN A 235 -6.02 -10.34 2.59
CA GLN A 235 -5.69 -11.72 2.18
C GLN A 235 -6.37 -12.14 0.87
N ARG A 236 -7.62 -11.70 0.64
CA ARG A 236 -8.38 -11.99 -0.59
C ARG A 236 -7.83 -11.29 -1.84
N PHE A 237 -6.94 -10.31 -1.70
CA PHE A 237 -6.35 -9.61 -2.83
C PHE A 237 -5.54 -10.54 -3.74
N MET A 238 -4.84 -11.54 -3.18
CA MET A 238 -4.08 -12.50 -3.98
C MET A 238 -4.97 -13.30 -4.92
N ASP A 239 -6.16 -13.71 -4.48
CA ASP A 239 -7.12 -14.44 -5.31
C ASP A 239 -7.61 -13.57 -6.46
N LEU A 240 -7.84 -12.28 -6.20
CA LEU A 240 -8.22 -11.30 -7.22
C LEU A 240 -7.15 -11.20 -8.33
N ILE A 241 -5.89 -11.03 -7.94
CA ILE A 241 -4.79 -10.90 -8.90
C ILE A 241 -4.57 -12.21 -9.66
N THR A 242 -4.61 -13.34 -8.97
CA THR A 242 -4.44 -14.66 -9.61
C THR A 242 -5.52 -14.92 -10.65
N GLN A 243 -6.77 -14.51 -10.39
CA GLN A 243 -7.89 -14.77 -11.29
C GLN A 243 -7.95 -13.81 -12.48
N TYR A 244 -7.59 -12.54 -12.29
CA TYR A 244 -7.87 -11.50 -13.30
C TYR A 244 -6.64 -10.77 -13.82
N ALA A 245 -5.49 -10.85 -13.18
CA ALA A 245 -4.32 -10.02 -13.51
C ALA A 245 -3.00 -10.78 -13.62
N LYS A 246 -3.05 -12.11 -13.54
CA LYS A 246 -1.92 -13.01 -13.78
C LYS A 246 -2.16 -13.76 -15.08
N LYS A 247 -1.12 -13.85 -15.89
CA LYS A 247 -1.08 -14.64 -17.13
C LYS A 247 -0.54 -16.05 -16.88
N ASP A 248 -1.14 -17.03 -17.52
CA ASP A 248 -0.72 -18.45 -17.57
C ASP A 248 -0.65 -18.99 -19.01
N ALA A 249 -1.15 -18.23 -20.00
CA ALA A 249 -0.96 -18.53 -21.43
C ALA A 249 -0.75 -17.26 -22.27
N ALA A 250 -0.01 -17.35 -23.39
CA ALA A 250 0.31 -16.21 -24.26
C ALA A 250 -0.92 -15.42 -24.75
N ASP A 251 -1.99 -16.14 -25.10
CA ASP A 251 -3.23 -15.56 -25.67
C ASP A 251 -4.42 -15.69 -24.71
N GLU A 252 -4.15 -15.69 -23.40
CA GLU A 252 -5.18 -15.77 -22.37
C GLU A 252 -6.13 -14.57 -22.43
N LYS A 253 -7.43 -14.85 -22.38
CA LYS A 253 -8.50 -13.85 -22.49
C LYS A 253 -9.19 -13.68 -21.14
N GLY A 254 -9.77 -12.50 -20.93
CA GLY A 254 -10.51 -12.20 -19.69
C GLY A 254 -9.64 -11.70 -18.54
N LEU A 255 -8.36 -11.42 -18.82
CA LEU A 255 -7.45 -10.76 -17.90
C LEU A 255 -7.47 -9.23 -18.08
N LEU A 256 -6.96 -8.51 -17.09
CA LEU A 256 -6.67 -7.09 -17.19
C LEU A 256 -5.62 -6.85 -18.29
N ILE A 257 -5.69 -5.67 -18.91
CA ILE A 257 -4.73 -5.27 -19.94
C ILE A 257 -3.30 -5.32 -19.41
N GLU A 258 -2.33 -5.74 -20.23
CA GLU A 258 -0.91 -5.88 -19.83
C GLU A 258 -0.66 -6.80 -18.61
N SER A 259 -1.54 -7.77 -18.34
CA SER A 259 -1.29 -8.74 -17.25
C SER A 259 0.01 -9.52 -17.43
N TRP A 260 0.80 -9.59 -16.37
CA TRP A 260 2.10 -10.26 -16.35
C TRP A 260 1.99 -11.73 -15.95
N TRP A 261 2.97 -12.53 -16.39
CA TRP A 261 3.18 -13.90 -15.90
C TRP A 261 3.55 -13.92 -14.41
N GLN A 262 4.38 -12.95 -14.01
CA GLN A 262 4.90 -12.78 -12.65
C GLN A 262 4.52 -11.38 -12.13
N PRO A 263 3.23 -11.12 -11.82
CA PRO A 263 2.81 -9.83 -11.28
C PRO A 263 3.56 -9.52 -9.98
N PHE A 264 3.91 -8.26 -9.74
CA PHE A 264 4.66 -7.86 -8.55
C PHE A 264 3.76 -7.19 -7.51
N TYR A 265 3.56 -7.85 -6.38
CA TYR A 265 2.94 -7.24 -5.21
C TYR A 265 3.51 -7.82 -3.92
N ARG A 266 3.51 -6.98 -2.88
CA ARG A 266 4.16 -7.29 -1.61
C ARG A 266 3.39 -6.78 -0.40
N SER A 267 3.58 -7.46 0.71
CA SER A 267 3.17 -7.09 2.06
C SER A 267 4.42 -6.84 2.92
N TYR A 268 4.30 -5.91 3.87
CA TYR A 268 5.32 -5.64 4.88
C TYR A 268 5.12 -6.48 6.16
N THR A 269 4.04 -7.26 6.21
CA THR A 269 3.77 -8.25 7.25
C THR A 269 3.53 -9.63 6.65
N GLU A 270 3.64 -10.67 7.47
CA GLU A 270 3.51 -12.05 7.01
C GLU A 270 2.10 -12.35 6.49
N MET A 271 2.03 -12.98 5.31
CA MET A 271 0.77 -13.37 4.69
C MET A 271 0.79 -14.84 4.26
N PRO A 272 -0.28 -15.60 4.56
CA PRO A 272 -0.48 -16.94 4.02
C PRO A 272 -0.27 -17.01 2.51
N GLY A 273 0.58 -17.94 2.09
CA GLY A 273 0.91 -18.19 0.68
C GLY A 273 2.06 -17.34 0.12
N TYR A 274 2.42 -16.23 0.75
CA TYR A 274 3.49 -15.36 0.28
C TYR A 274 4.87 -15.93 0.62
N LYS A 275 5.90 -15.45 -0.08
CA LYS A 275 7.30 -15.87 0.06
C LYS A 275 8.16 -14.70 0.52
N VAL A 276 9.17 -15.00 1.33
CA VAL A 276 10.04 -13.97 1.91
C VAL A 276 11.09 -13.53 0.90
N LEU A 277 11.25 -12.22 0.75
CA LEU A 277 12.42 -11.59 0.16
C LEU A 277 13.02 -10.58 1.15
N ALA A 278 14.21 -10.11 0.82
CA ALA A 278 14.83 -8.96 1.48
C ALA A 278 14.80 -7.75 0.54
N GLU A 279 14.59 -6.58 1.10
CA GLU A 279 14.66 -5.29 0.44
C GLU A 279 15.67 -4.44 1.19
N ASN A 280 16.82 -4.17 0.58
CA ASN A 280 17.79 -3.22 1.13
C ASN A 280 17.40 -1.82 0.65
N ARG A 281 16.84 -1.01 1.54
CA ARG A 281 16.41 0.36 1.24
C ARG A 281 17.56 1.32 1.44
N VAL A 282 17.90 2.10 0.43
CA VAL A 282 18.92 3.15 0.51
C VAL A 282 18.21 4.50 0.52
N MET A 283 18.41 5.27 1.59
CA MET A 283 17.79 6.59 1.77
C MET A 283 18.72 7.68 1.22
N ILE A 284 18.30 8.37 0.16
CA ILE A 284 19.11 9.34 -0.60
C ILE A 284 18.33 10.65 -0.69
N GLY A 285 18.53 11.55 0.28
CA GLY A 285 17.74 12.78 0.37
C GLY A 285 16.24 12.48 0.48
N ASP A 286 15.45 12.99 -0.46
CA ASP A 286 14.00 12.74 -0.54
C ASP A 286 13.65 11.45 -1.30
N TYR A 287 14.64 10.64 -1.67
CA TYR A 287 14.43 9.38 -2.39
C TYR A 287 14.71 8.15 -1.51
N GLN A 288 13.97 7.09 -1.78
CA GLN A 288 14.26 5.74 -1.30
C GLN A 288 14.51 4.84 -2.52
N ALA A 289 15.66 4.18 -2.53
CA ALA A 289 15.96 3.13 -3.50
C ALA A 289 15.77 1.74 -2.89
N ASP A 290 14.91 0.94 -3.50
CA ASP A 290 14.58 -0.42 -3.09
C ASP A 290 15.39 -1.44 -3.90
N LEU A 291 16.33 -2.13 -3.26
CA LEU A 291 17.09 -3.22 -3.85
C LEU A 291 16.58 -4.57 -3.33
N LEU A 292 15.82 -5.28 -4.17
CA LEU A 292 15.28 -6.59 -3.80
C LEU A 292 16.33 -7.70 -4.00
N SER A 293 16.34 -8.66 -3.08
CA SER A 293 17.16 -9.86 -3.17
C SER A 293 16.49 -11.06 -2.52
N LEU A 294 16.90 -12.26 -2.96
CA LEU A 294 16.59 -13.50 -2.24
C LEU A 294 17.26 -13.49 -0.85
N PRO A 295 16.64 -14.09 0.18
CA PRO A 295 17.14 -14.04 1.55
C PRO A 295 18.61 -14.46 1.71
N GLU A 296 19.06 -15.46 0.96
CA GLU A 296 20.45 -15.96 1.00
C GLU A 296 21.48 -15.01 0.38
N LYS A 297 21.03 -14.01 -0.39
CA LYS A 297 21.88 -12.95 -0.98
C LYS A 297 21.82 -11.64 -0.20
N ALA A 298 20.85 -11.49 0.72
CA ALA A 298 20.51 -10.24 1.38
C ALA A 298 21.68 -9.63 2.16
N GLU A 299 22.32 -10.41 3.05
CA GLU A 299 23.41 -9.92 3.91
C GLU A 299 24.64 -9.49 3.09
N LYS A 300 24.95 -10.23 2.01
CA LYS A 300 26.05 -9.88 1.11
C LYS A 300 25.74 -8.57 0.38
N GLN A 301 24.54 -8.44 -0.17
CA GLN A 301 24.12 -7.22 -0.85
C GLN A 301 24.13 -6.02 0.11
N GLU A 302 23.60 -6.18 1.32
CA GLU A 302 23.59 -5.13 2.36
C GLU A 302 25.02 -4.64 2.64
N LYS A 303 25.98 -5.54 2.91
CA LYS A 303 27.38 -5.16 3.17
C LYS A 303 28.02 -4.43 2.00
N GLN A 304 27.77 -4.89 0.77
CA GLN A 304 28.31 -4.26 -0.44
C GLN A 304 27.72 -2.86 -0.65
N VAL A 305 26.41 -2.69 -0.47
CA VAL A 305 25.71 -1.41 -0.60
C VAL A 305 26.14 -0.46 0.51
N LYS A 306 26.18 -0.87 1.78
CA LYS A 306 26.67 -0.04 2.90
C LYS A 306 28.10 0.45 2.69
N ALA A 307 28.97 -0.40 2.16
CA ALA A 307 30.35 -0.02 1.88
C ALA A 307 30.47 1.00 0.73
N ALA A 308 29.56 0.96 -0.26
CA ALA A 308 29.55 1.84 -1.41
C ALA A 308 28.74 3.14 -1.19
N ALA A 309 27.73 3.10 -0.33
CA ALA A 309 26.79 4.18 -0.03
C ALA A 309 27.04 4.79 1.36
N LYS A 310 28.31 5.02 1.74
CA LYS A 310 28.68 5.39 3.12
C LYS A 310 28.02 6.68 3.65
N SER A 311 27.54 7.53 2.76
CA SER A 311 26.86 8.79 3.10
C SER A 311 25.35 8.62 3.32
N TYR A 312 24.82 7.41 3.11
CA TYR A 312 23.40 7.12 3.08
C TYR A 312 23.04 5.99 4.03
N ASP A 313 21.83 6.08 4.60
CA ASP A 313 21.30 5.02 5.44
C ASP A 313 20.84 3.85 4.58
N VAL A 314 21.25 2.64 4.97
CA VAL A 314 20.81 1.40 4.35
C VAL A 314 20.03 0.60 5.37
N VAL A 315 18.73 0.44 5.12
CA VAL A 315 17.75 -0.20 6.00
C VAL A 315 17.31 -1.53 5.39
N PRO A 316 17.83 -2.66 5.88
CA PRO A 316 17.34 -3.98 5.47
C PRO A 316 15.92 -4.16 5.96
N THR A 317 15.02 -4.50 5.03
CA THR A 317 13.61 -4.70 5.30
C THR A 317 13.20 -6.09 4.83
N LYS A 318 12.44 -6.80 5.65
CA LYS A 318 11.84 -8.07 5.27
C LYS A 318 10.50 -7.79 4.57
N VAL A 319 10.28 -8.42 3.43
CA VAL A 319 9.02 -8.29 2.69
C VAL A 319 8.49 -9.67 2.31
N TRP A 320 7.17 -9.76 2.14
CA TRP A 320 6.48 -10.95 1.69
C TRP A 320 5.91 -10.66 0.32
N VAL A 321 6.32 -11.42 -0.69
CA VAL A 321 5.87 -11.27 -2.07
C VAL A 321 5.02 -12.46 -2.51
N ASN A 322 4.23 -12.26 -3.56
CA ASN A 322 3.47 -13.35 -4.15
C ASN A 322 4.36 -14.47 -4.71
N PRO A 323 3.87 -15.73 -4.74
CA PRO A 323 4.64 -16.88 -5.23
C PRO A 323 5.21 -16.70 -6.64
N SER A 324 4.45 -16.05 -7.52
CA SER A 324 4.84 -15.83 -8.92
C SER A 324 6.08 -14.93 -9.00
N PHE A 325 6.07 -13.78 -8.32
CA PHE A 325 7.25 -12.93 -8.29
C PHE A 325 8.45 -13.59 -7.59
N TYR A 326 8.22 -14.44 -6.59
CA TYR A 326 9.32 -15.22 -5.99
C TYR A 326 9.97 -16.19 -6.98
N ARG A 327 9.19 -16.84 -7.85
CA ARG A 327 9.74 -17.68 -8.95
C ARG A 327 10.56 -16.83 -9.93
N TYR A 328 10.10 -15.62 -10.24
CA TYR A 328 10.88 -14.66 -11.03
C TYR A 328 12.25 -14.35 -10.42
N MET A 329 12.32 -14.10 -9.11
CA MET A 329 13.59 -13.86 -8.43
C MET A 329 14.53 -15.08 -8.46
N ASN A 330 14.00 -16.29 -8.69
CA ASN A 330 14.76 -17.52 -8.90
C ASN A 330 15.11 -17.79 -10.38
N GLY A 331 14.75 -16.88 -11.29
CA GLY A 331 15.07 -16.97 -12.73
C GLY A 331 13.97 -17.63 -13.59
N GLU A 332 12.79 -17.92 -13.03
CA GLU A 332 11.66 -18.41 -13.81
C GLU A 332 10.89 -17.23 -14.45
N PHE A 333 10.25 -17.47 -15.60
CA PHE A 333 9.63 -16.39 -16.39
C PHE A 333 8.19 -16.72 -16.84
N LYS A 334 7.63 -17.85 -16.39
CA LYS A 334 6.25 -18.28 -16.67
C LYS A 334 5.48 -18.63 -15.40
#